data_AF-A0A3D1XN21-F1
#
_entry.id   AF-A0A3D1XN21-F1
#
_cell.length_a   1.000
_cell.length_b   1.000
_cell.length_c   1.000
_cell.angle_alpha   90.00
_cell.angle_beta   90.00
_cell.angle_gamma   90.00
#
_symmetry.space_group_name_H-M   'P 1'
#
loop_
_entity.id
_entity.type
_entity.pdbx_description
1 polymer ?
#
loop_
_entity_poly.entity_id
_entity_poly.type
_entity_poly.pdbx_seq_one_letter_code
_entity_poly.pdbx_strand_id
1 'polypeptide(L)' 'MTIPILILLFPLIAAILIWIFGKNIPTYVARVGVVATAISFFISAWTLYSVSTEGPIHFILWPSNPESSSVLKIGM' A
#
# COMPACT_ATOMS: atom_id res chain seq x y z
N MET A 1 9.35 10.30 4.77
CA MET A 1 8.33 9.39 5.33
C MET A 1 7.87 8.42 4.24
N THR A 2 8.27 7.16 4.31
CA THR A 2 8.03 6.08 3.30
C THR A 2 6.75 5.27 3.57
N ILE A 3 5.80 5.86 4.29
CA ILE A 3 4.64 5.16 4.87
C ILE A 3 3.53 4.80 3.87
N PRO A 4 3.18 5.62 2.86
CA PRO A 4 1.94 5.37 2.13
C PRO A 4 2.00 4.20 1.14
N ILE A 5 3.20 3.73 0.75
CA ILE A 5 3.34 2.50 -0.05
C ILE A 5 2.76 1.28 0.69
N LEU A 6 2.80 1.29 2.03
CA LEU A 6 2.31 0.20 2.87
C LEU A 6 0.80 0.01 2.76
N ILE A 7 0.05 1.07 2.42
CA ILE A 7 -1.40 1.01 2.18
C ILE A 7 -1.73 0.00 1.07
N LEU A 8 -0.91 -0.04 0.02
CA LEU A 8 -1.05 -0.99 -1.09
C LEU A 8 -0.37 -2.33 -0.81
N LEU A 9 0.70 -2.32 -0.04
CA LEU A 9 1.55 -3.49 0.18
C LEU A 9 0.88 -4.53 1.09
N PHE A 10 0.19 -4.10 2.15
CA PHE A 10 -0.48 -5.03 3.08
C PHE A 10 -1.63 -5.85 2.43
N PRO A 11 -2.57 -5.24 1.69
CA PRO A 11 -3.62 -5.99 1.01
C PRO A 11 -3.05 -6.90 -0.10
N LEU A 12 -2.01 -6.43 -0.78
CA LEU A 12 -1.36 -7.20 -1.85
C LEU A 12 -0.66 -8.45 -1.29
N ILE A 13 0.08 -8.33 -0.19
CA ILE A 13 0.67 -9.49 0.49
C ILE A 13 -0.43 -10.46 0.95
N ALA A 14 -1.51 -9.95 1.53
CA ALA A 14 -2.60 -10.80 1.99
C ALA A 14 -3.25 -11.57 0.82
N ALA A 15 -3.46 -10.92 -0.31
CA ALA A 15 -3.97 -11.57 -1.52
C ALA A 15 -3.03 -12.67 -2.03
N ILE A 16 -1.72 -12.42 -2.06
CA ILE A 16 -0.71 -13.43 -2.45
C ILE A 16 -0.72 -14.61 -1.48
N LEU A 17 -0.76 -14.36 -0.17
CA LEU A 17 -0.81 -15.40 0.85
C LEU A 17 -2.09 -16.24 0.74
N ILE A 18 -3.23 -15.61 0.52
CA ILE A 18 -4.51 -16.30 0.32
C ILE A 18 -4.48 -17.13 -0.97
N TRP A 19 -3.85 -16.62 -2.04
CA TRP A 19 -3.74 -17.36 -3.29
C TRP A 19 -2.89 -18.63 -3.15
N ILE A 20 -1.76 -18.54 -2.45
CA ILE A 20 -0.83 -19.67 -2.25
C ILE A 20 -1.37 -20.67 -1.22
N PHE A 21 -1.86 -20.19 -0.08
CA PHE A 21 -2.17 -21.03 1.08
C PHE A 21 -3.66 -21.21 1.35
N GLY A 22 -4.55 -20.43 0.71
CA GLY A 22 -5.97 -20.39 1.07
C GLY A 22 -6.71 -21.72 0.97
N LYS A 23 -6.26 -22.62 0.08
CA LYS A 23 -6.78 -23.99 -0.01
C LYS A 23 -6.45 -24.85 1.22
N ASN A 24 -5.33 -24.58 1.89
CA ASN A 24 -4.86 -25.34 3.04
C ASN A 24 -5.35 -24.78 4.39
N ILE A 25 -5.83 -23.53 4.40
CA ILE A 25 -6.27 -22.82 5.62
C ILE A 25 -7.59 -22.04 5.42
N PRO A 26 -8.67 -22.68 4.92
CA PRO A 26 -9.89 -21.96 4.52
C PRO A 26 -10.52 -21.14 5.65
N THR A 27 -10.44 -21.62 6.90
CA THR A 27 -10.97 -20.94 8.09
C THR A 27 -10.27 -19.60 8.39
N TYR A 28 -9.01 -19.45 7.98
CA TYR A 28 -8.19 -18.27 8.32
C TYR A 28 -8.11 -17.23 7.20
N VAL A 29 -8.51 -17.58 5.97
CA VAL A 29 -8.47 -16.70 4.78
C VAL A 29 -9.17 -15.36 5.04
N ALA A 30 -10.40 -15.41 5.56
CA ALA A 30 -11.17 -14.21 5.86
C ALA A 30 -10.49 -13.34 6.92
N ARG A 31 -9.92 -13.97 7.97
CA ARG A 31 -9.25 -13.26 9.06
C ARG A 31 -7.99 -12.54 8.58
N VAL A 32 -7.19 -13.21 7.74
CA VAL A 32 -5.98 -12.62 7.14
C VAL A 32 -6.32 -11.41 6.27
N GLY A 33 -7.34 -11.54 5.41
CA GLY A 33 -7.81 -10.44 4.58
C GLY A 33 -8.29 -9.25 5.41
N VAL A 34 -9.17 -9.49 6.40
CA VAL A 34 -9.73 -8.42 7.26
C VAL A 34 -8.64 -7.70 8.03
N VAL A 35 -7.67 -8.43 8.61
CA VAL A 35 -6.56 -7.81 9.36
C VAL A 35 -5.71 -6.94 8.44
N ALA A 36 -5.36 -7.43 7.25
CA ALA A 36 -4.57 -6.65 6.30
C ALA A 36 -5.31 -5.39 5.82
N THR A 37 -6.61 -5.49 5.55
CA THR A 37 -7.44 -4.34 5.18
C THR A 37 -7.56 -3.34 6.33
N ALA A 38 -7.77 -3.80 7.56
CA ALA A 38 -7.87 -2.92 8.73
C ALA A 38 -6.56 -2.15 8.97
N ILE A 39 -5.40 -2.82 8.89
CA ILE A 39 -4.09 -2.16 9.00
C ILE A 39 -3.95 -1.10 7.90
N SER A 40 -4.31 -1.43 6.67
CA SER A 40 -4.23 -0.49 5.54
C SER A 40 -5.14 0.72 5.74
N PHE A 41 -6.33 0.51 6.30
CA PHE A 41 -7.25 1.59 6.64
C PHE A 41 -6.65 2.56 7.67
N PHE A 42 -6.07 2.05 8.76
CA PHE A 42 -5.44 2.93 9.76
C PHE A 42 -4.24 3.70 9.19
N ILE A 43 -3.42 3.06 8.37
CA ILE A 43 -2.29 3.72 7.69
C ILE A 43 -2.79 4.81 6.73
N SER A 44 -3.90 4.56 6.02
CA SER A 44 -4.55 5.56 5.15
C SER A 44 -5.05 6.76 5.96
N ALA A 45 -5.74 6.52 7.08
CA ALA A 45 -6.24 7.60 7.94
C ALA A 45 -5.09 8.43 8.51
N TRP A 46 -4.01 7.78 8.94
CA TRP A 46 -2.80 8.46 9.40
C TRP A 46 -2.11 9.26 8.30
N THR A 47 -2.00 8.68 7.10
CA THR A 47 -1.44 9.36 5.93
C THR A 47 -2.27 10.59 5.58
N LEU A 48 -3.59 10.47 5.59
CA LEU A 48 -4.52 11.58 5.31
C LEU A 48 -4.34 12.73 6.30
N TYR A 49 -4.20 12.40 7.59
CA TYR A 49 -3.89 13.39 8.62
C TYR A 49 -2.56 14.10 8.32
N SER A 50 -1.49 13.34 8.08
CA SER A 50 -0.15 13.91 7.79
C SER A 50 -0.16 14.78 6.54
N VAL A 51 -0.78 14.39 5.43
CA VAL A 51 -0.84 15.26 4.23
C VAL A 51 -1.68 16.52 4.44
N SER A 52 -2.67 16.47 5.34
CA SER A 52 -3.50 17.62 5.68
C SER A 52 -2.76 18.63 6.57
N THR A 53 -1.82 18.18 7.40
CA THR A 53 -1.08 19.03 8.35
C THR A 53 0.31 19.44 7.86
N GLU A 54 0.99 18.59 7.08
CA GLU A 54 2.40 18.73 6.72
C GLU A 54 2.60 18.96 5.21
N GLY A 55 1.55 18.84 4.40
CA GLY A 55 1.59 19.02 2.93
C GLY A 55 1.67 17.71 2.13
N PRO A 56 1.56 17.78 0.79
CA PRO A 56 1.40 16.60 -0.06
C PRO A 56 2.64 15.69 -0.09
N ILE A 57 2.39 14.38 -0.13
CA ILE A 57 3.43 13.35 -0.28
C ILE A 57 3.56 13.00 -1.77
N HIS A 58 4.74 13.26 -2.35
CA HIS A 58 5.03 12.90 -3.73
C HIS A 58 5.70 11.53 -3.83
N PHE A 59 5.14 10.64 -4.65
CA PHE A 59 5.80 9.41 -5.06
C PHE A 59 6.55 9.64 -6.36
N ILE A 60 7.88 9.62 -6.29
CA ILE A 60 8.75 9.69 -7.47
C ILE A 60 9.34 8.29 -7.65
N LEU A 61 8.80 7.54 -8.61
CA LEU A 61 9.46 6.33 -9.09
C LEU A 61 10.72 6.78 -9.84
N TRP A 62 11.89 6.29 -9.38
CA TRP A 62 13.18 6.66 -9.94
C TRP A 62 13.16 6.55 -11.46
N PRO A 63 13.58 7.59 -12.20
CA PRO A 63 13.56 7.53 -13.65
C PRO A 63 14.52 6.42 -14.09
N SER A 64 14.00 5.47 -14.87
CA SER A 64 14.78 4.36 -15.44
C SER A 64 15.80 4.85 -16.47
N ASN A 65 15.73 6.12 -16.89
CA ASN A 65 16.71 6.79 -17.74
C ASN A 65 16.89 8.24 -17.24
N PRO A 66 18.11 8.72 -16.93
CA PRO A 66 18.33 10.09 -16.44
C PRO A 66 17.90 11.21 -17.41
N GLU A 67 17.69 10.90 -18.70
CA GLU A 67 17.16 11.85 -19.69
C GLU A 67 15.64 11.76 -19.90
N SER A 68 14.95 10.79 -19.30
CA SER A 68 13.49 10.63 -19.46
C SER A 68 12.73 11.24 -18.28
N SER A 69 11.72 12.05 -18.59
CA SER A 69 10.75 12.51 -17.59
C SER A 69 10.13 11.29 -16.91
N SER A 70 10.18 11.25 -15.57
CA SER A 70 9.66 10.16 -14.74
C SER A 70 8.34 9.60 -15.28
N VAL A 71 8.30 8.29 -15.56
CA VAL A 71 7.21 7.60 -16.27
C VAL A 71 5.88 7.68 -15.51
N LEU A 72 5.90 7.94 -14.21
CA LEU A 72 4.71 8.04 -13.37
C LEU A 72 4.92 9.14 -12.30
N LYS A 73 4.32 10.31 -12.52
CA LYS A 73 4.08 11.31 -11.47
C LYS A 73 2.65 11.15 -10.99
N ILE A 74 2.46 10.46 -9.87
CA ILE A 74 1.17 10.47 -9.16
C ILE A 74 1.33 11.45 -8.01
N GLY A 75 0.72 12.63 -8.16
CA GLY A 75 0.50 13.58 -7.08
C GLY A 75 -0.99 13.69 -6.81
N MET A 76 -1.37 13.60 -5.54
CA MET A 76 -2.62 14.16 -5.02
C MET A 76 -2.27 15.44 -4.26
#